data_AF-A0A4V5NG44-F1
#
_entry.id   AF-A0A4V5NG44-F1
#
_cell.length_a   1.000
_cell.length_b   1.000
_cell.length_c   1.000
_cell.angle_alpha   90.00
_cell.angle_beta   90.00
_cell.angle_gamma   90.00
#
_symmetry.space_group_name_H-M   'P 1'
#
loop_
_entity.id
_entity.type
_entity.pdbx_description
1 polymer ?
#
loop_
_entity_poly.entity_id
_entity_poly.type
_entity_poly.pdbx_seq_one_letter_code
_entity_poly.pdbx_strand_id
1 'polypeptide(L)'
;MSPIPPLFPTLTIAAILIAIIVSLRILAILPPHRPAPKSRKRPSQTPERAADQKYSRDARPPGPSRSSPPTRLLIVLGSGGHTAEMLAMLRNAASASREAGHDFWADYSWRTWVTSEGDAFSATRAKELEDEIESITTPCSTAPPRSYDIVSVPRARHIHQPLLTTPLSALRCLRACFAVLRAPSGAAVPPHTALPGGGSRT
;
A
#
# COMPACT_ATOMS: atom_id res chain seq x y z
N MET A 1 57.80 -29.69 -11.93
CA MET A 1 56.99 -29.84 -10.70
C MET A 1 56.61 -28.46 -10.21
N SER A 2 55.38 -28.00 -10.46
CA SER A 2 54.88 -26.71 -9.96
C SER A 2 54.39 -26.86 -8.52
N PRO A 3 54.79 -26.00 -7.56
CA PRO A 3 54.37 -26.12 -6.18
C PRO A 3 52.89 -25.77 -6.04
N ILE A 4 52.12 -26.65 -5.40
CA ILE A 4 50.72 -26.43 -5.07
C ILE A 4 50.69 -25.36 -3.96
N PRO A 5 50.02 -24.21 -4.16
CA PRO A 5 49.96 -23.17 -3.16
C PRO A 5 49.15 -23.64 -1.93
N PRO A 6 49.49 -23.19 -0.71
CA PRO A 6 48.76 -23.56 0.49
C PRO A 6 47.32 -23.05 0.39
N LEU A 7 46.34 -23.96 0.52
CA LEU A 7 44.91 -23.70 0.37
C LEU A 7 44.32 -22.78 1.46
N PHE A 8 44.98 -22.71 2.63
CA PHE A 8 44.51 -21.94 3.79
C PHE A 8 44.48 -20.41 3.55
N PRO A 9 45.55 -19.74 3.09
CA PRO A 9 45.52 -18.31 2.82
C PRO A 9 44.58 -17.92 1.66
N THR A 10 44.35 -18.81 0.69
CA THR A 10 43.43 -18.51 -0.42
C THR A 10 41.96 -18.49 0.03
N LEU A 11 41.59 -19.35 0.98
CA LEU A 11 40.24 -19.39 1.54
C LEU A 11 39.93 -18.17 2.42
N THR A 12 40.90 -17.68 3.19
CA THR A 12 40.71 -16.49 4.02
C THR A 12 40.58 -15.22 3.17
N ILE A 13 41.41 -15.08 2.12
CA ILE A 13 41.32 -13.98 1.17
C ILE A 13 39.97 -13.99 0.44
N ALA A 14 39.50 -15.17 0.01
CA ALA A 14 38.19 -15.31 -0.62
C ALA A 14 37.04 -14.94 0.34
N ALA A 15 37.09 -15.36 1.60
CA ALA A 15 36.09 -15.02 2.61
C ALA A 15 36.03 -13.51 2.88
N ILE A 16 37.18 -12.83 2.93
CA ILE A 16 37.26 -11.36 3.09
C ILE A 16 36.66 -10.65 1.87
N LEU A 17 36.99 -11.11 0.65
CA LEU A 17 36.43 -10.56 -0.59
C LEU A 17 34.90 -10.72 -0.65
N ILE A 18 34.38 -11.88 -0.25
CA ILE A 18 32.93 -12.12 -0.17
C ILE A 18 32.29 -11.19 0.86
N ALA A 19 32.88 -11.02 2.04
CA ALA A 19 32.37 -10.12 3.09
C ALA A 19 32.34 -8.65 2.63
N ILE A 20 33.35 -8.21 1.88
CA ILE A 20 33.40 -6.87 1.28
C ILE A 20 32.30 -6.70 0.24
N ILE A 21 32.12 -7.66 -0.67
CA ILE A 21 31.09 -7.62 -1.72
C ILE A 21 29.69 -7.60 -1.10
N VAL A 22 29.45 -8.41 -0.07
CA VAL A 22 28.17 -8.44 0.67
C VAL A 22 27.93 -7.11 1.38
N SER A 23 28.94 -6.55 2.05
CA SER A 23 28.82 -5.24 2.71
C SER A 23 28.51 -4.13 1.72
N LEU A 24 29.19 -4.09 0.57
CA LEU A 24 28.92 -3.12 -0.50
C LEU A 24 27.52 -3.28 -1.09
N ARG A 25 27.03 -4.51 -1.26
CA ARG A 25 25.65 -4.79 -1.70
C ARG A 25 24.61 -4.34 -0.68
N ILE A 26 24.86 -4.53 0.62
CA ILE A 26 23.96 -4.08 1.70
C ILE A 26 23.93 -2.55 1.77
N LEU A 27 25.08 -1.89 1.67
CA LEU A 27 25.20 -0.43 1.63
C LEU A 27 24.51 0.19 0.40
N ALA A 28 24.50 -0.52 -0.74
CA ALA A 28 23.77 -0.09 -1.94
C ALA A 28 22.25 -0.33 -1.87
N ILE A 29 21.78 -1.26 -1.02
CA ILE A 29 20.35 -1.56 -0.79
C ILE A 29 19.75 -0.65 0.30
N LEU A 30 20.57 -0.16 1.22
CA LEU A 30 20.13 0.80 2.22
C LEU A 30 19.83 2.15 1.53
N PRO A 31 18.58 2.64 1.55
CA PRO A 31 18.26 3.94 0.98
C PRO A 31 19.12 5.01 1.67
N PRO A 32 19.70 5.96 0.91
CA PRO A 32 20.51 7.01 1.49
C PRO A 32 19.72 7.75 2.56
N HIS A 33 20.39 8.04 3.68
CA HIS A 33 19.84 8.75 4.83
C HIS A 33 19.17 10.04 4.34
N ARG A 34 17.84 10.05 4.25
CA ARG A 34 17.10 11.28 3.98
C ARG A 34 17.29 12.18 5.21
N PRO A 35 17.82 13.40 5.06
CA PRO A 35 17.85 14.33 6.19
C PRO A 35 16.41 14.57 6.65
N ALA A 36 16.22 14.70 7.96
CA ALA A 36 14.91 14.98 8.52
C ALA A 36 14.29 16.21 7.82
N PRO A 37 13.00 16.19 7.47
CA PRO A 37 12.35 17.36 6.89
C PRO A 37 12.55 18.54 7.85
N LYS A 38 13.11 19.65 7.34
CA LYS A 38 13.24 20.88 8.11
C LYS A 38 11.86 21.21 8.68
N SER A 39 11.78 21.33 10.01
CA SER A 39 10.56 21.76 10.71
C SER A 39 10.04 23.04 10.04
N ARG A 40 8.91 22.91 9.35
CA ARG A 40 8.21 24.07 8.77
C ARG A 40 7.77 24.90 9.96
N LYS A 41 8.41 26.06 10.16
CA LYS A 41 7.97 27.03 11.17
C LYS A 41 6.48 27.27 10.98
N ARG A 42 5.69 26.81 11.94
CA ARG A 42 4.26 27.11 12.06
C ARG A 42 4.15 28.64 12.08
N PRO A 43 3.45 29.28 11.12
CA PRO A 43 3.26 30.72 11.15
C PRO A 43 2.62 31.08 12.49
N SER A 44 3.29 31.94 13.25
CA SER A 44 2.78 32.52 14.48
C SER A 44 1.47 33.25 14.15
N GLN A 45 0.41 32.89 14.86
CA GLN A 45 -0.91 33.51 14.76
C GLN A 45 -0.83 34.98 15.20
N THR A 46 -0.91 35.93 14.27
CA THR A 46 -1.26 37.35 14.51
C THR A 46 -1.58 38.04 13.18
N PRO A 47 -2.52 39.02 13.14
CA PRO A 47 -3.97 38.89 13.08
C PRO A 47 -4.53 38.69 11.65
N GLU A 48 -5.64 37.96 11.61
CA GLU A 48 -6.34 37.25 10.52
C GLU A 48 -6.95 38.09 9.39
N ARG A 49 -7.03 39.42 9.48
CA ARG A 49 -8.01 40.19 8.66
C ARG A 49 -7.51 40.80 7.35
N ALA A 50 -6.20 40.95 7.16
CA ALA A 50 -5.66 41.65 5.98
C ALA A 50 -5.15 40.70 4.87
N ALA A 51 -4.87 39.43 5.18
CA ALA A 51 -4.30 38.47 4.24
C ALA A 51 -5.36 37.78 3.36
N ASP A 52 -6.58 37.56 3.89
CA ASP A 52 -7.68 36.91 3.17
C ASP A 52 -8.10 37.69 1.91
N GLN A 53 -8.00 39.02 1.97
CA GLN A 53 -8.43 39.87 0.86
C GLN A 53 -7.43 39.88 -0.31
N LYS A 54 -6.17 39.46 -0.07
CA LYS A 54 -5.15 39.37 -1.12
C LYS A 54 -5.12 38.00 -1.79
N TYR A 55 -5.52 36.94 -1.11
CA TYR A 55 -5.56 35.58 -1.69
C TYR A 55 -6.79 35.32 -2.57
N SER A 56 -7.92 36.01 -2.31
CA SER A 56 -9.14 35.86 -3.13
C SER A 56 -9.08 36.49 -4.52
N ARG A 57 -8.09 37.34 -4.82
CA ARG A 57 -8.02 38.07 -6.10
C ARG A 57 -7.21 37.38 -7.20
N ASP A 58 -6.32 36.44 -6.83
CA ASP A 58 -5.45 35.72 -7.77
C ASP A 58 -5.93 34.27 -8.04
N ALA A 59 -7.17 33.94 -7.66
CA ALA A 59 -7.80 32.66 -8.00
C ALA A 59 -8.07 32.61 -9.51
N ARG A 60 -7.05 32.19 -10.26
CA ARG A 60 -7.19 31.79 -11.66
C ARG A 60 -8.32 30.75 -11.73
N PRO A 61 -9.35 30.92 -12.58
CA PRO A 61 -10.38 29.92 -12.72
C PRO A 61 -9.69 28.59 -13.06
N PRO A 62 -10.08 27.46 -12.43
CA PRO A 62 -9.50 26.17 -12.75
C PRO A 62 -9.73 25.93 -14.23
N GLY A 63 -8.66 26.00 -15.02
CA GLY A 63 -8.68 25.58 -16.42
C GLY A 63 -9.12 24.12 -16.47
N PRO A 64 -9.66 23.65 -17.61
CA PRO A 64 -10.12 22.27 -17.76
C PRO A 64 -9.01 21.33 -17.28
N SER A 65 -9.31 20.60 -16.21
CA SER A 65 -8.47 19.59 -15.61
C SER A 65 -7.95 18.68 -16.72
N ARG A 66 -6.63 18.69 -16.94
CA ARG A 66 -5.98 17.63 -17.72
C ARG A 66 -6.37 16.33 -17.02
N SER A 67 -7.06 15.43 -17.72
CA SER A 67 -7.49 14.15 -17.16
C SER A 67 -6.29 13.48 -16.50
N SER A 68 -6.22 13.52 -15.18
CA SER A 68 -5.17 12.85 -14.43
C SER A 68 -5.16 11.38 -14.84
N PRO A 69 -3.98 10.77 -15.00
CA PRO A 69 -3.91 9.34 -15.30
C PRO A 69 -4.66 8.56 -14.22
N PRO A 70 -5.31 7.43 -14.57
CA PRO A 70 -6.08 6.64 -13.62
C PRO A 70 -5.19 6.25 -12.44
N THR A 71 -5.53 6.75 -11.25
CA THR A 71 -4.77 6.49 -10.02
C THR A 71 -5.34 5.27 -9.32
N ARG A 72 -4.47 4.34 -8.93
CA ARG A 72 -4.83 3.11 -8.21
C ARG A 72 -4.54 3.26 -6.73
N LEU A 73 -5.50 2.87 -5.89
CA LEU A 73 -5.36 2.81 -4.45
C LEU A 73 -5.25 1.34 -4.01
N LEU A 74 -4.12 0.99 -3.39
CA LEU A 74 -3.91 -0.32 -2.75
C LEU A 74 -3.99 -0.13 -1.25
N ILE A 75 -4.90 -0.84 -0.59
CA ILE A 75 -5.10 -0.77 0.86
C ILE A 75 -4.76 -2.12 1.45
N VAL A 76 -3.79 -2.14 2.37
CA VAL A 76 -3.39 -3.36 3.07
C VAL A 76 -4.09 -3.38 4.42
N LEU A 77 -4.89 -4.41 4.66
CA LEU A 77 -5.59 -4.64 5.91
C LEU A 77 -4.81 -5.64 6.78
N GLY A 78 -4.65 -5.30 8.05
CA GLY A 78 -4.08 -6.19 9.06
C GLY A 78 -5.16 -6.68 10.02
N SER A 79 -5.20 -7.97 10.30
CA SER A 79 -6.20 -8.59 11.19
C SER A 79 -6.26 -7.91 12.56
N GLY A 80 -7.47 -7.70 13.10
CA GLY A 80 -7.69 -7.11 14.43
C GLY A 80 -7.89 -5.60 14.41
N GLY A 81 -7.38 -4.90 15.43
CA GLY A 81 -7.60 -3.45 15.63
C GLY A 81 -7.07 -2.57 14.49
N HIS A 82 -6.00 -2.99 13.82
CA HIS A 82 -5.41 -2.23 12.71
C HIS A 82 -6.34 -2.08 11.50
N THR A 83 -7.20 -3.06 11.23
CA THR A 83 -8.22 -2.92 10.18
C THR A 83 -9.21 -1.81 10.54
N ALA A 84 -9.67 -1.76 11.80
CA ALA A 84 -10.59 -0.72 12.23
C ALA A 84 -9.95 0.68 12.15
N GLU A 85 -8.68 0.80 12.58
CA GLU A 85 -7.91 2.03 12.47
C GLU A 85 -7.77 2.49 11.01
N MET A 86 -7.40 1.58 10.10
CA MET A 86 -7.24 1.88 8.67
C MET A 86 -8.57 2.35 8.04
N LEU A 87 -9.67 1.65 8.33
CA LEU A 87 -10.98 2.01 7.80
C LEU A 87 -11.47 3.35 8.38
N ALA A 88 -11.19 3.64 9.65
CA ALA A 88 -11.50 4.94 10.26
C ALA A 88 -10.68 6.07 9.61
N MET A 89 -9.40 5.83 9.33
CA MET A 89 -8.57 6.80 8.60
C MET A 89 -9.13 7.10 7.21
N LEU A 90 -9.56 6.08 6.46
CA LEU A 90 -10.16 6.25 5.14
C LEU A 90 -11.47 7.05 5.19
N ARG A 91 -12.35 6.75 6.16
CA ARG A 91 -13.59 7.52 6.39
C ARG A 91 -13.28 8.98 6.72
N ASN A 92 -12.33 9.23 7.60
CA ASN A 92 -11.94 10.59 7.97
C ASN A 92 -11.35 11.36 6.78
N ALA A 93 -10.53 10.71 5.96
CA ALA A 93 -9.99 11.30 4.74
C ALA A 93 -11.10 11.63 3.73
N ALA A 94 -12.08 10.75 3.56
CA ALA A 94 -13.23 10.97 2.70
C ALA A 94 -14.10 12.15 3.19
N SER A 95 -14.36 12.23 4.50
CA SER A 95 -15.12 13.34 5.11
C SER A 95 -14.38 14.68 4.96
N ALA A 96 -13.09 14.71 5.27
CA ALA A 96 -12.27 15.92 5.12
C ALA A 96 -12.18 16.39 3.66
N SER A 97 -12.07 15.45 2.72
CA SER A 97 -12.12 15.74 1.28
C SER A 97 -13.47 16.32 0.87
N ARG A 98 -14.57 15.75 1.38
CA ARG A 98 -15.93 16.21 1.10
C ARG A 98 -16.18 17.62 1.62
N GLU A 99 -15.67 17.98 2.79
CA GLU A 99 -15.72 19.34 3.33
C GLU A 99 -14.98 20.35 2.43
N ALA A 100 -13.88 19.92 1.80
CA ALA A 100 -13.16 20.70 0.80
C ALA A 100 -13.83 20.73 -0.59
N GLY A 101 -14.98 20.08 -0.76
CA GLY A 101 -15.73 20.01 -2.02
C GLY A 101 -15.20 18.99 -3.03
N HIS A 102 -14.38 18.01 -2.61
CA HIS A 102 -13.80 16.98 -3.46
C HIS A 102 -14.30 15.57 -3.08
N ASP A 103 -14.63 14.73 -4.07
CA ASP A 103 -14.95 13.33 -3.83
C ASP A 103 -13.66 12.51 -3.80
N PHE A 104 -13.18 12.18 -2.59
CA PHE A 104 -11.97 11.36 -2.37
C PHE A 104 -12.00 10.06 -3.18
N TRP A 105 -13.17 9.42 -3.30
CA TRP A 105 -13.31 8.15 -3.99
C TRP A 105 -13.33 8.31 -5.53
N ALA A 106 -13.44 9.55 -6.06
CA ALA A 106 -13.40 9.84 -7.50
C ALA A 106 -11.99 9.91 -8.05
N ASP A 107 -11.05 10.29 -7.20
CA ASP A 107 -9.65 10.41 -7.59
C ASP A 107 -9.01 9.04 -7.84
N TYR A 108 -9.58 7.98 -7.27
CA TYR A 108 -9.08 6.61 -7.38
C TYR A 108 -10.02 5.74 -8.23
N SER A 109 -9.65 5.54 -9.49
CA SER A 109 -10.43 4.74 -10.45
C SER A 109 -10.47 3.25 -10.10
N TRP A 110 -9.42 2.74 -9.43
CA TRP A 110 -9.32 1.32 -9.06
C TRP A 110 -8.85 1.17 -7.62
N ARG A 111 -9.57 0.36 -6.83
CA ARG A 111 -9.21 0.03 -5.45
C ARG A 111 -8.89 -1.45 -5.30
N THR A 112 -7.85 -1.76 -4.55
CA THR A 112 -7.48 -3.15 -4.26
C THR A 112 -7.26 -3.31 -2.76
N TRP A 113 -8.06 -4.17 -2.15
CA TRP A 113 -7.99 -4.51 -0.74
C TRP A 113 -7.16 -5.76 -0.58
N VAL A 114 -6.05 -5.66 0.14
CA VAL A 114 -5.18 -6.79 0.43
C VAL A 114 -5.44 -7.27 1.85
N THR A 115 -5.83 -8.53 1.98
CA THR A 115 -6.01 -9.19 3.27
C THR A 115 -5.02 -10.33 3.43
N SER A 116 -4.75 -10.73 4.66
CA SER A 116 -3.92 -11.91 4.91
C SER A 116 -4.74 -13.20 4.83
N GLU A 117 -4.11 -14.31 4.46
CA GLU A 117 -4.74 -15.63 4.46
C GLU A 117 -5.30 -15.96 5.86
N GLY A 118 -6.57 -16.38 5.87
CA GLY A 118 -7.32 -16.66 7.09
C GLY A 118 -7.91 -15.42 7.79
N ASP A 119 -7.85 -14.24 7.19
CA ASP A 119 -8.46 -13.00 7.71
C ASP A 119 -9.77 -12.65 6.97
N ALA A 120 -10.78 -13.49 7.14
CA ALA A 120 -12.09 -13.27 6.52
C ALA A 120 -12.81 -12.04 7.10
N PHE A 121 -12.54 -11.70 8.37
CA PHE A 121 -13.17 -10.56 9.03
C PHE A 121 -12.80 -9.25 8.33
N SER A 122 -11.52 -9.03 8.06
CA SER A 122 -11.09 -7.81 7.36
C SER A 122 -11.58 -7.75 5.92
N ALA A 123 -11.72 -8.89 5.24
CA ALA A 123 -12.34 -8.94 3.90
C ALA A 123 -13.82 -8.51 3.94
N THR A 124 -14.59 -8.97 4.93
CA THR A 124 -15.98 -8.55 5.12
C THR A 124 -16.08 -7.05 5.40
N ARG A 125 -15.22 -6.51 6.28
CA ARG A 125 -15.22 -5.07 6.58
C ARG A 125 -14.84 -4.20 5.38
N ALA A 126 -13.94 -4.68 4.51
CA ALA A 126 -13.62 -4.00 3.26
C ALA A 126 -14.85 -3.93 2.34
N LYS A 127 -15.58 -5.04 2.22
CA LYS A 127 -16.82 -5.10 1.44
C LYS A 127 -17.89 -4.16 1.99
N GLU A 128 -18.13 -4.17 3.29
CA GLU A 128 -19.10 -3.26 3.94
C GLU A 128 -18.78 -1.78 3.67
N LEU A 129 -17.49 -1.41 3.63
CA LEU A 129 -17.10 -0.04 3.29
C LEU A 129 -17.32 0.28 1.81
N GLU A 130 -17.10 -0.65 0.89
CA GLU A 130 -17.42 -0.44 -0.54
C GLU A 130 -18.93 -0.29 -0.75
N ASP A 131 -19.75 -1.07 -0.04
CA ASP A 131 -21.22 -0.93 -0.04
C ASP A 131 -21.64 0.46 0.49
N GLU A 132 -20.97 0.95 1.54
CA GLU A 132 -21.15 2.32 2.08
C GLU A 132 -20.79 3.38 1.02
N ILE A 133 -19.64 3.24 0.34
CA ILE A 133 -19.19 4.16 -0.71
C ILE A 133 -20.17 4.18 -1.89
N GLU A 134 -20.67 3.01 -2.30
CA GLU A 134 -21.65 2.89 -3.37
C GLU A 134 -22.93 3.64 -3.01
N SER A 135 -23.45 3.45 -1.79
CA SER A 135 -24.68 4.11 -1.31
C SER A 135 -24.58 5.64 -1.28
N ILE A 136 -23.40 6.19 -1.00
CA ILE A 136 -23.16 7.65 -0.96
C ILE A 136 -23.02 8.22 -2.39
N THR A 137 -22.49 7.42 -3.32
CA THR A 137 -22.18 7.84 -4.69
C THR A 137 -23.39 7.73 -5.63
N THR A 138 -24.33 6.81 -5.37
CA THR A 138 -25.42 6.45 -6.31
C THR A 138 -26.79 7.09 -6.01
N PRO A 139 -26.95 8.42 -6.18
CA PRO A 139 -28.29 8.94 -6.50
C PRO A 139 -28.46 9.42 -7.95
N CYS A 140 -27.42 9.90 -8.65
CA CYS A 140 -27.60 10.51 -9.98
C CYS A 140 -26.27 10.78 -10.72
N SER A 141 -25.49 9.75 -11.09
CA SER A 141 -24.29 10.00 -11.89
C SER A 141 -24.01 8.91 -12.92
N THR A 142 -23.92 9.35 -14.17
CA THR A 142 -23.41 8.66 -15.36
C THR A 142 -21.91 8.30 -15.24
N ALA A 143 -21.40 8.12 -14.03
CA ALA A 143 -20.02 7.77 -13.77
C ALA A 143 -19.83 6.26 -13.95
N PRO A 144 -18.71 5.82 -14.54
CA PRO A 144 -18.45 4.40 -14.73
C PRO A 144 -18.42 3.66 -13.38
N PRO A 145 -18.83 2.37 -13.35
CA PRO A 145 -18.87 1.58 -12.12
C PRO A 145 -17.49 1.55 -11.45
N ARG A 146 -17.45 2.02 -10.20
CA ARG A 146 -16.23 2.02 -9.39
C ARG A 146 -15.85 0.58 -9.12
N SER A 147 -14.71 0.16 -9.66
CA SER A 147 -14.28 -1.23 -9.59
C SER A 147 -13.31 -1.45 -8.42
N TYR A 148 -13.58 -2.48 -7.62
CA TYR A 148 -12.72 -2.90 -6.52
C TYR A 148 -12.40 -4.39 -6.62
N ASP A 149 -11.26 -4.78 -6.03
CA ASP A 149 -10.84 -6.18 -5.90
C ASP A 149 -10.38 -6.47 -4.48
N ILE A 150 -10.64 -7.67 -3.97
CA ILE A 150 -10.24 -8.13 -2.64
C ILE A 150 -9.32 -9.34 -2.82
N VAL A 151 -8.03 -9.16 -2.54
CA VAL A 151 -6.99 -10.17 -2.76
C VAL A 151 -6.44 -10.67 -1.43
N SER A 152 -6.46 -11.99 -1.24
CA SER A 152 -5.86 -12.63 -0.07
C SER A 152 -4.42 -13.08 -0.34
N VAL A 153 -3.48 -12.60 0.47
CA VAL A 153 -2.05 -12.91 0.40
C VAL A 153 -1.66 -13.90 1.50
N PRO A 154 -0.86 -14.94 1.19
CA PRO A 154 -0.46 -15.94 2.18
C PRO A 154 0.28 -15.33 3.36
N ARG A 155 0.09 -15.91 4.55
CA ARG A 155 0.78 -15.46 5.77
C ARG A 155 2.29 -15.64 5.64
N ALA A 156 3.05 -14.61 6.03
CA ALA A 156 4.51 -14.68 6.04
C ALA A 156 5.04 -15.71 7.06
N ARG A 157 4.30 -15.92 8.16
CA ARG A 157 4.60 -16.93 9.19
C ARG A 157 3.30 -17.49 9.77
N HIS A 158 3.21 -18.81 9.88
CA HIS A 158 2.12 -19.47 10.59
C HIS A 158 2.39 -19.51 12.11
N ILE A 159 1.32 -19.58 12.89
CA ILE A 159 1.41 -19.80 14.33
C ILE A 159 1.97 -21.22 14.54
N HIS A 160 2.90 -21.39 15.48
CA HIS A 160 3.65 -22.64 15.73
C HIS A 160 4.65 -23.06 14.63
N GLN A 161 4.93 -22.19 13.66
CA GLN A 161 5.97 -22.46 12.67
C GLN A 161 7.37 -22.26 13.27
N PRO A 162 8.32 -23.21 13.11
CA PRO A 162 9.68 -23.02 13.56
C PRO A 162 10.38 -21.88 12.78
N LEU A 163 11.30 -21.17 13.44
CA LEU A 163 12.01 -20.05 12.83
C LEU A 163 12.74 -20.44 11.54
N LEU A 164 13.19 -21.70 11.43
CA LEU A 164 13.95 -22.19 10.29
C LEU A 164 13.13 -22.31 9.00
N THR A 165 11.82 -22.59 9.08
CA THR A 165 10.95 -22.68 7.89
C THR A 165 10.24 -21.36 7.57
N THR A 166 10.28 -20.40 8.50
CA THR A 166 9.76 -19.03 8.32
C THR A 166 10.27 -18.32 7.06
N PRO A 167 11.56 -18.39 6.66
CA PRO A 167 12.02 -17.72 5.43
C PRO A 167 11.34 -18.27 4.17
N LEU A 168 10.96 -19.54 4.13
CA LEU A 168 10.27 -20.12 2.97
C LEU A 168 8.83 -19.61 2.84
N SER A 169 8.08 -19.56 3.95
CA SER A 169 6.74 -18.96 3.96
C SER A 169 6.78 -17.46 3.68
N ALA A 170 7.79 -16.76 4.22
CA ALA A 170 8.00 -15.34 3.94
C ALA A 170 8.31 -15.09 2.46
N LEU A 171 9.12 -15.92 1.80
CA LEU A 171 9.40 -15.81 0.38
C LEU A 171 8.15 -16.06 -0.48
N ARG A 172 7.31 -17.02 -0.08
CA ARG A 172 6.00 -17.26 -0.72
C ARG A 172 5.08 -16.04 -0.59
N CYS A 173 5.02 -15.43 0.59
CA CYS A 173 4.31 -14.17 0.85
C CYS A 173 4.86 -13.03 -0.02
N LEU A 174 6.17 -12.85 -0.05
CA LEU A 174 6.84 -11.83 -0.86
C LEU A 174 6.52 -11.98 -2.36
N ARG A 175 6.58 -13.21 -2.89
CA ARG A 175 6.24 -13.49 -4.29
C ARG A 175 4.79 -13.14 -4.60
N ALA A 176 3.87 -13.44 -3.68
CA ALA A 176 2.45 -13.08 -3.83
C ALA A 176 2.25 -11.56 -3.79
N CYS A 177 2.90 -10.83 -2.87
CA CYS A 177 2.86 -9.37 -2.85
C CYS A 177 3.37 -8.75 -4.16
N PHE A 178 4.48 -9.27 -4.72
CA PHE A 178 4.97 -8.81 -6.02
C PHE A 178 3.99 -9.09 -7.15
N ALA A 179 3.25 -10.21 -7.11
CA ALA A 179 2.22 -10.49 -8.10
C ALA A 179 1.07 -9.47 -8.02
N VAL A 180 0.62 -9.11 -6.81
CA VAL A 180 -0.42 -8.08 -6.61
C VAL A 180 0.04 -6.71 -7.11
N LEU A 181 1.28 -6.32 -6.81
CA LEU A 181 1.84 -5.03 -7.23
C LEU A 181 2.06 -4.93 -8.75
N ARG A 182 2.33 -6.07 -9.41
CA ARG A 182 2.52 -6.13 -10.88
C ARG A 182 1.22 -6.37 -11.64
N ALA A 183 0.13 -6.71 -10.96
CA ALA A 183 -1.15 -6.98 -11.61
C ALA A 183 -1.65 -5.70 -12.29
N PRO A 184 -1.99 -5.74 -13.59
CA PRO A 184 -2.54 -4.57 -14.27
C PRO A 184 -3.91 -4.22 -13.69
N SER A 185 -4.24 -2.92 -13.69
CA SER A 185 -5.54 -2.44 -13.26
C SER A 185 -6.65 -3.12 -14.08
N GLY A 186 -7.61 -3.77 -13.41
CA GLY A 186 -8.70 -4.47 -14.10
C GLY A 186 -8.46 -5.96 -14.40
N ALA A 187 -7.24 -6.48 -14.28
CA ALA A 187 -7.05 -7.93 -14.33
C ALA A 187 -7.48 -8.51 -12.98
N ALA A 188 -8.60 -9.24 -12.97
CA ALA A 188 -8.95 -10.13 -11.88
C ALA A 188 -7.71 -10.99 -11.58
N VAL A 189 -7.06 -10.74 -10.44
CA VAL A 189 -5.92 -11.56 -10.02
C VAL A 189 -6.46 -12.98 -9.87
N PRO A 190 -5.94 -13.98 -10.59
CA PRO A 190 -6.50 -15.31 -10.59
C PRO A 190 -6.59 -15.82 -9.15
N PRO A 191 -7.75 -16.37 -8.75
CA PRO A 191 -8.04 -16.76 -7.37
C PRO A 191 -7.22 -18.00 -6.98
N HIS A 192 -5.91 -17.85 -6.77
CA HIS A 192 -5.12 -18.91 -6.15
C HIS A 192 -5.34 -19.00 -4.62
N THR A 193 -6.20 -18.13 -4.08
CA THR A 193 -6.62 -18.11 -2.68
C THR A 193 -8.03 -17.53 -2.53
N ALA A 194 -8.95 -17.83 -3.46
CA ALA A 194 -10.37 -17.73 -3.11
C ALA A 194 -10.62 -18.79 -2.04
N LEU A 195 -10.77 -18.34 -0.80
CA LEU A 195 -11.38 -19.15 0.25
C LEU A 195 -12.69 -19.73 -0.33
N PRO A 196 -12.96 -21.04 -0.15
CA PRO A 196 -14.24 -21.60 -0.54
C PRO A 196 -15.33 -20.82 0.19
N GLY A 197 -16.07 -20.02 -0.57
CA GLY A 197 -17.22 -19.29 -0.07
C GLY A 197 -18.18 -20.27 0.60
N GLY A 198 -18.60 -19.91 1.80
CA GLY A 198 -19.67 -20.58 2.51
C GLY A 198 -20.89 -20.68 1.61
N GLY A 199 -21.18 -21.91 1.19
CA GLY A 199 -22.50 -22.26 0.72
C GLY A 199 -23.44 -22.30 1.93
N SER A 200 -24.45 -21.45 1.93
CA SER A 200 -25.82 -21.89 2.18
C SER A 200 -26.78 -20.83 1.69
N ARG A 201 -27.33 -21.07 0.49
CA ARG A 201 -28.68 -20.63 0.17
C ARG A 201 -29.62 -21.59 0.90
N THR A 202 -30.45 -21.06 1.79
CA THR A 202 -31.87 -21.39 1.95
C THR A 202 -32.48 -20.32 2.84
#